data_AF-A0A7Y3LT02-F1
#
_entry.id   AF-A0A7Y3LT02-F1
#
_cell.length_a   1.000
_cell.length_b   1.000
_cell.length_c   1.000
_cell.angle_alpha   90.00
_cell.angle_beta   90.00
_cell.angle_gamma   90.00
#
_symmetry.space_group_name_H-M   'P 1'
#
loop_
_entity.id
_entity.type
_entity.pdbx_description
1 polymer ?
#
loop_
_entity_poly.entity_id
_entity_poly.type
_entity_poly.pdbx_seq_one_letter_code
_entity_poly.pdbx_strand_id
1 'polypeptide(L)'
;MNNQSTVEMFLDGFETILTDATSTGRRLTRDEIESRRVLGARAAQAGLGWRTLVRAHLVASRAGRPRAADPDSVLTVVEQAVDAFADGYEHAQRLVIRKEEAARREFIDDLLHGRGDPGRLAARSERFGLRLSRAHAVAVVEGPEKYDETDPVPRQVADELFARFENRRILFTTKDGRMVCIAPADQDDVLTHFAKLAYAATGQAQAAIGRPRPGTIGIGHSYEEALNALDVAQRMGLDEPVLRAAELLVFPVLARDRQALVDLVRNTVGPLEQARGGARPLLDTLTAYFDSGCVAAVTARRLSLSVRALTYRLDRIHTLTGSDPTDPGHRYTLQTAVIGARLLDWPTRPLHTAGTSP
;
A
#
# COMPACT_ATOMS: atom_id res chain seq x y z
N MET A 1 -26.68 15.84 31.13
CA MET A 1 -27.11 14.52 31.67
C MET A 1 -25.94 13.95 32.46
N ASN A 2 -26.13 13.64 33.74
CA ASN A 2 -25.05 13.20 34.63
C ASN A 2 -24.47 11.86 34.15
N ASN A 3 -23.13 11.76 34.14
CA ASN A 3 -22.39 10.54 33.79
C ASN A 3 -22.79 9.33 34.64
N GLN A 4 -23.31 9.56 35.86
CA GLN A 4 -23.86 8.53 36.75
C GLN A 4 -25.16 7.88 36.21
N SER A 5 -26.13 8.68 35.76
CA SER A 5 -27.40 8.17 35.25
C SER A 5 -27.24 7.38 33.95
N THR A 6 -26.22 7.73 33.15
CA THR A 6 -25.88 6.98 31.93
C THR A 6 -25.23 5.63 32.24
N VAL A 7 -24.51 5.48 33.35
CA VAL A 7 -23.90 4.19 33.74
C VAL A 7 -24.92 3.25 34.38
N GLU A 8 -25.88 3.79 35.14
CA GLU A 8 -26.97 3.03 35.77
C GLU A 8 -27.82 2.26 34.76
N MET A 9 -28.03 2.79 33.55
CA MET A 9 -28.79 2.10 32.49
C MET A 9 -28.14 0.78 32.04
N PHE A 10 -26.82 0.63 32.22
CA PHE A 10 -26.08 -0.57 31.85
C PHE A 10 -26.02 -1.61 32.97
N LEU A 11 -26.58 -1.28 34.14
CA LEU A 11 -26.79 -2.20 35.26
C LEU A 11 -28.23 -2.76 35.29
N ASP A 12 -29.06 -2.44 34.29
CA ASP A 12 -30.48 -2.79 34.27
C ASP A 12 -30.69 -4.31 34.44
N GLY A 13 -31.59 -4.67 35.35
CA GLY A 13 -31.88 -6.05 35.74
C GLY A 13 -30.76 -6.80 36.47
N PHE A 14 -29.58 -6.20 36.70
CA PHE A 14 -28.46 -6.91 37.35
C PHE A 14 -28.76 -7.26 38.80
N GLU A 15 -29.35 -6.33 39.56
CA GLU A 15 -29.70 -6.57 40.97
C GLU A 15 -30.76 -7.65 41.13
N THR A 16 -31.72 -7.72 40.20
CA THR A 16 -32.76 -8.77 40.17
C THR A 16 -32.15 -10.14 39.90
N ILE A 17 -31.28 -10.25 38.87
CA ILE A 17 -30.57 -11.49 38.55
C ILE A 17 -29.70 -11.92 39.74
N LEU A 18 -28.99 -10.98 40.36
CA LEU A 18 -28.14 -11.25 41.52
C LEU A 18 -28.95 -11.81 42.69
N THR A 19 -30.09 -11.21 43.00
CA THR A 19 -30.97 -11.64 44.10
C THR A 19 -31.59 -13.01 43.83
N ASP A 20 -32.12 -13.24 42.62
CA ASP A 20 -32.77 -14.50 42.26
C ASP A 20 -31.79 -15.67 42.17
N ALA A 21 -30.66 -15.48 41.48
CA ALA A 21 -29.68 -16.55 41.29
C ALA A 21 -28.99 -16.97 42.60
N THR A 22 -28.71 -16.00 43.49
CA THR A 22 -28.09 -16.29 44.79
C THR A 22 -29.07 -16.87 45.82
N SER A 23 -30.35 -16.50 45.76
CA SER A 23 -31.37 -17.10 46.64
C SER A 23 -31.75 -18.53 46.26
N THR A 24 -31.67 -18.86 44.97
CA THR A 24 -31.96 -20.21 44.45
C THR A 24 -30.73 -21.10 44.29
N GLY A 25 -29.53 -20.54 44.41
CA GLY A 25 -28.26 -21.26 44.21
C GLY A 25 -28.00 -21.69 42.77
N ARG A 26 -28.76 -21.15 41.80
CA ARG A 26 -28.63 -21.48 40.38
C ARG A 26 -27.58 -20.62 39.68
N ARG A 27 -27.12 -21.08 38.52
CA ARG A 27 -26.33 -20.27 37.58
C ARG A 27 -27.24 -19.36 36.74
N LEU A 28 -26.67 -18.32 36.13
CA LEU A 28 -27.39 -17.50 35.17
C LEU A 28 -27.97 -18.36 34.04
N THR A 29 -29.20 -18.05 33.63
CA THR A 29 -29.82 -18.66 32.46
C THR A 29 -29.19 -18.12 31.17
N ARG A 30 -29.46 -18.80 30.05
CA ARG A 30 -29.00 -18.35 28.73
C ARG A 30 -29.50 -16.94 28.40
N ASP A 31 -30.74 -16.63 28.74
CA ASP A 31 -31.35 -15.32 28.45
C ASP A 31 -30.76 -14.22 29.33
N GLU A 32 -30.42 -14.53 30.58
CA GLU A 32 -29.73 -13.60 31.48
C GLU A 32 -28.33 -13.28 30.97
N ILE A 33 -27.55 -14.30 30.58
CA ILE A 33 -26.24 -14.14 29.95
C ILE A 33 -26.35 -13.27 28.69
N GLU A 34 -27.31 -13.55 27.82
CA GLU A 34 -27.50 -12.77 26.59
C GLU A 34 -27.90 -11.33 26.88
N SER A 35 -28.74 -11.08 27.89
CA SER A 35 -29.08 -9.72 28.31
C SER A 35 -27.85 -8.93 28.76
N ARG A 36 -26.90 -9.58 29.48
CA ARG A 36 -25.64 -8.94 29.91
C ARG A 36 -24.76 -8.62 28.71
N ARG A 37 -24.63 -9.54 27.74
CA ARG A 37 -23.91 -9.30 26.47
C ARG A 37 -24.46 -8.11 25.70
N VAL A 38 -25.78 -8.00 25.57
CA VAL A 38 -26.43 -6.89 24.86
C VAL A 38 -26.15 -5.54 25.54
N LEU A 39 -26.20 -5.49 26.89
CA LEU A 39 -25.85 -4.29 27.63
C LEU A 39 -24.37 -3.93 27.49
N GLY A 40 -23.47 -4.92 27.53
CA GLY A 40 -22.05 -4.73 27.27
C GLY A 40 -21.77 -4.14 25.88
N ALA A 41 -22.42 -4.67 24.85
CA ALA A 41 -22.30 -4.18 23.49
C ALA A 41 -22.79 -2.72 23.34
N ARG A 42 -23.92 -2.38 23.96
CA ARG A 42 -24.45 -1.00 23.96
C ARG A 42 -23.53 -0.04 24.72
N ALA A 43 -22.92 -0.49 25.81
CA ALA A 43 -21.99 0.34 26.59
C ALA A 43 -20.73 0.68 25.80
N ALA A 44 -20.18 -0.28 25.03
CA ALA A 44 -19.07 -0.04 24.11
C ALA A 44 -19.44 0.98 23.01
N GLN A 45 -20.63 0.84 22.41
CA GLN A 45 -21.14 1.79 21.40
C GLN A 45 -21.37 3.20 21.95
N ALA A 46 -21.69 3.33 23.24
CA ALA A 46 -21.81 4.60 23.95
C ALA A 46 -20.45 5.22 24.34
N GLY A 47 -19.33 4.53 24.09
CA GLY A 47 -17.98 5.03 24.39
C GLY A 47 -17.63 5.06 25.88
N LEU A 48 -18.34 4.29 26.72
CA LEU A 48 -18.09 4.26 28.16
C LEU A 48 -16.85 3.43 28.49
N GLY A 49 -15.95 3.99 29.29
CA GLY A 49 -14.72 3.30 29.67
C GLY A 49 -14.97 2.04 30.50
N TRP A 50 -14.36 0.92 30.10
CA TRP A 50 -14.42 -0.38 30.77
C TRP A 50 -14.25 -0.32 32.29
N ARG A 51 -13.23 0.41 32.77
CA ARG A 51 -12.93 0.58 34.20
C ARG A 51 -14.10 1.19 34.99
N THR A 52 -14.85 2.10 34.37
CA THR A 52 -16.02 2.74 34.99
C THR A 52 -17.18 1.75 35.11
N LEU A 53 -17.42 0.95 34.07
CA LEU A 53 -18.48 -0.06 34.01
C LEU A 53 -18.25 -1.20 35.02
N VAL A 54 -17.02 -1.70 35.14
CA VAL A 54 -16.66 -2.72 36.13
C VAL A 54 -16.86 -2.19 37.56
N ARG A 55 -16.42 -0.96 37.83
CA ARG A 55 -16.63 -0.33 39.14
C ARG A 55 -18.12 -0.23 39.47
N ALA A 56 -18.96 0.11 38.50
CA ALA A 56 -20.40 0.21 38.69
C ALA A 56 -21.03 -1.15 39.05
N HIS A 57 -20.64 -2.24 38.35
CA HIS A 57 -21.08 -3.60 38.67
C HIS A 57 -20.66 -4.05 40.08
N LEU A 58 -19.44 -3.70 40.51
CA LEU A 58 -18.96 -3.99 41.87
C LEU A 58 -19.68 -3.20 42.97
N VAL A 59 -20.10 -1.96 42.67
CA VAL A 59 -20.89 -1.16 43.62
C VAL A 59 -22.30 -1.73 43.72
N ALA A 60 -22.93 -2.06 42.59
CA ALA A 60 -24.26 -2.66 42.54
C ALA A 60 -24.29 -4.03 43.24
N SER A 61 -23.25 -4.86 43.07
CA SER A 61 -23.19 -6.17 43.74
C SER A 61 -23.08 -6.06 45.26
N ARG A 62 -22.41 -5.02 45.78
CA ARG A 62 -22.36 -4.74 47.22
C ARG A 62 -23.69 -4.24 47.77
N ALA A 63 -24.42 -3.44 47.00
CA ALA A 63 -25.71 -2.88 47.42
C ALA A 63 -26.84 -3.92 47.35
N GLY A 64 -26.86 -4.75 46.30
CA GLY A 64 -27.92 -5.73 46.02
C GLY A 64 -27.70 -7.13 46.62
N ARG A 65 -26.64 -7.35 47.41
CA ARG A 65 -26.34 -8.66 48.01
C ARG A 65 -27.39 -9.04 49.07
N PRO A 66 -28.07 -10.20 48.97
CA PRO A 66 -28.91 -10.70 50.06
C PRO A 66 -28.06 -11.02 51.29
N ARG A 67 -28.46 -10.54 52.48
CA ARG A 67 -27.70 -10.74 53.73
C ARG A 67 -27.49 -12.22 54.10
N ALA A 68 -28.38 -13.10 53.66
CA ALA A 68 -28.32 -14.54 53.92
C ALA A 68 -27.56 -15.32 52.84
N ALA A 69 -27.12 -14.68 51.75
CA ALA A 69 -26.45 -15.37 50.65
C ALA A 69 -24.99 -15.66 50.96
N ASP A 70 -24.59 -16.90 50.66
CA ASP A 70 -23.22 -17.37 50.70
C ASP A 70 -22.30 -16.48 49.82
N PRO A 71 -21.16 -15.97 50.35
CA PRO A 71 -20.25 -15.13 49.59
C PRO A 71 -19.78 -15.75 48.27
N ASP A 72 -19.53 -17.06 48.23
CA ASP A 72 -19.01 -17.74 47.04
C ASP A 72 -20.08 -17.86 45.95
N SER A 73 -21.33 -18.09 46.34
CA SER A 73 -22.48 -18.04 45.41
C SER A 73 -22.65 -16.65 44.79
N VAL A 74 -22.56 -15.58 45.59
CA VAL A 74 -22.64 -14.20 45.10
C VAL A 74 -21.50 -13.90 44.13
N LEU A 75 -20.27 -14.31 44.46
CA LEU A 75 -19.11 -14.11 43.60
C LEU A 75 -19.28 -14.83 42.26
N THR A 76 -19.72 -16.08 42.28
CA THR A 76 -19.97 -16.89 41.06
C THR A 76 -20.97 -16.21 40.13
N VAL A 77 -22.06 -15.67 40.66
CA VAL A 77 -23.11 -14.98 39.87
C VAL A 77 -22.58 -13.67 39.29
N VAL A 78 -21.80 -12.91 40.07
CA VAL A 78 -21.14 -11.68 39.61
C VAL A 78 -20.13 -11.99 38.50
N GLU A 79 -19.30 -13.02 38.65
CA GLU A 79 -18.35 -13.46 37.62
C GLU A 79 -19.08 -13.78 36.31
N GLN A 80 -20.13 -14.60 36.36
CA GLN A 80 -20.93 -14.94 35.17
C GLN A 80 -21.53 -13.71 34.48
N ALA A 81 -22.03 -12.75 35.26
CA ALA A 81 -22.63 -11.55 34.72
C ALA A 81 -21.60 -10.59 34.13
N VAL A 82 -20.46 -10.41 34.79
CA VAL A 82 -19.37 -9.54 34.33
C VAL A 82 -18.67 -10.15 33.12
N ASP A 83 -18.44 -11.46 33.07
CA ASP A 83 -17.86 -12.15 31.92
C ASP A 83 -18.78 -12.01 30.69
N ALA A 84 -20.08 -12.25 30.86
CA ALA A 84 -21.04 -12.07 29.78
C ALA A 84 -21.11 -10.60 29.30
N PHE A 85 -21.03 -9.63 30.22
CA PHE A 85 -20.97 -8.22 29.87
C PHE A 85 -19.66 -7.86 29.15
N ALA A 86 -18.51 -8.39 29.60
CA ALA A 86 -17.20 -8.23 28.99
C ALA A 86 -17.17 -8.77 27.56
N ASP A 87 -17.68 -9.99 27.35
CA ASP A 87 -17.80 -10.62 26.03
C ASP A 87 -18.50 -9.69 25.03
N GLY A 88 -19.67 -9.16 25.42
CA GLY A 88 -20.46 -8.25 24.59
C GLY A 88 -19.75 -6.93 24.32
N TYR A 89 -19.11 -6.36 25.35
CA TYR A 89 -18.35 -5.12 25.25
C TYR A 89 -17.15 -5.28 24.30
N GLU A 90 -16.32 -6.30 24.49
CA GLU A 90 -15.15 -6.57 23.66
C GLU A 90 -15.54 -6.87 22.21
N HIS A 91 -16.58 -7.68 22.00
CA HIS A 91 -17.06 -7.99 20.66
C HIS A 91 -17.51 -6.71 19.92
N ALA A 92 -18.31 -5.87 20.57
CA ALA A 92 -18.75 -4.60 20.00
C ALA A 92 -17.57 -3.64 19.74
N GLN A 93 -16.61 -3.55 20.66
CA GLN A 93 -15.42 -2.74 20.48
C GLN A 93 -14.58 -3.20 19.28
N ARG A 94 -14.38 -4.52 19.14
CA ARG A 94 -13.69 -5.11 17.97
C ARG A 94 -14.44 -4.81 16.67
N LEU A 95 -15.77 -4.84 16.67
CA LEU A 95 -16.58 -4.47 15.50
C LEU A 95 -16.44 -2.99 15.14
N VAL A 96 -16.38 -2.09 16.12
CA VAL A 96 -16.14 -0.65 15.87
C VAL A 96 -14.77 -0.43 15.24
N ILE A 97 -13.72 -1.02 15.81
CA ILE A 97 -12.35 -0.93 15.27
C ILE A 97 -12.29 -1.47 13.84
N ARG A 98 -12.85 -2.66 13.59
CA ARG A 98 -12.89 -3.26 12.24
C ARG A 98 -13.65 -2.40 11.24
N LYS A 99 -14.78 -1.79 11.64
CA LYS A 99 -15.55 -0.88 10.78
C LYS A 99 -14.76 0.38 10.46
N GLU A 100 -14.06 0.94 11.44
CA GLU A 100 -13.22 2.12 11.23
C GLU A 100 -12.02 1.82 10.32
N GLU A 101 -11.36 0.69 10.52
CA GLU A 101 -10.30 0.21 9.63
C GLU A 101 -10.83 -0.04 8.22
N ALA A 102 -11.97 -0.72 8.06
CA ALA A 102 -12.57 -0.98 6.76
C ALA A 102 -12.92 0.34 6.04
N ALA A 103 -13.49 1.31 6.76
CA ALA A 103 -13.76 2.64 6.21
C ALA A 103 -12.46 3.39 5.86
N ARG A 104 -11.38 3.23 6.62
CA ARG A 104 -10.08 3.81 6.27
C ARG A 104 -9.52 3.18 5.00
N ARG A 105 -9.54 1.84 4.90
CA ARG A 105 -9.05 1.11 3.71
C ARG A 105 -9.83 1.49 2.46
N GLU A 106 -11.16 1.52 2.53
CA GLU A 106 -12.02 1.95 1.42
C GLU A 106 -11.71 3.39 1.00
N PHE A 107 -11.56 4.31 1.95
CA PHE A 107 -11.21 5.70 1.65
C PHE A 107 -9.86 5.82 0.93
N ILE A 108 -8.86 5.05 1.37
CA ILE A 108 -7.54 5.04 0.74
C ILE A 108 -7.60 4.45 -0.66
N ASP A 109 -8.34 3.35 -0.83
CA ASP A 109 -8.51 2.71 -2.13
C ASP A 109 -9.17 3.66 -3.14
N ASP A 110 -10.23 4.33 -2.73
CA ASP A 110 -10.91 5.38 -3.50
C ASP A 110 -9.93 6.50 -3.87
N LEU A 111 -9.13 6.97 -2.90
CA LEU A 111 -8.17 8.05 -3.08
C LEU A 111 -7.03 7.69 -4.06
N LEU A 112 -6.47 6.48 -3.94
CA LEU A 112 -5.36 6.00 -4.76
C LEU A 112 -5.79 5.69 -6.20
N HIS A 113 -7.04 5.27 -6.41
CA HIS A 113 -7.56 5.01 -7.76
C HIS A 113 -8.33 6.20 -8.35
N GLY A 114 -8.40 7.31 -7.63
CA GLY A 114 -9.21 8.48 -8.03
C GLY A 114 -10.70 8.14 -8.21
N ARG A 115 -11.19 7.12 -7.50
CA ARG A 115 -12.60 6.69 -7.51
C ARG A 115 -13.37 7.43 -6.42
N GLY A 116 -14.65 7.69 -6.66
CA GLY A 116 -15.54 8.28 -5.66
C GLY A 116 -15.87 9.76 -5.87
N ASP A 117 -16.91 10.20 -5.17
CA ASP A 117 -17.38 11.59 -5.20
C ASP A 117 -16.38 12.52 -4.46
N PRO A 118 -15.87 13.59 -5.10
CA PRO A 118 -14.91 14.50 -4.49
C PRO A 118 -15.41 15.14 -3.18
N GLY A 119 -16.73 15.38 -3.06
CA GLY A 119 -17.34 15.92 -1.84
C GLY A 119 -17.28 14.94 -0.67
N ARG A 120 -17.58 13.66 -0.93
CA ARG A 120 -17.44 12.58 0.08
C ARG A 120 -15.99 12.36 0.49
N LEU A 121 -15.05 12.38 -0.45
CA LEU A 121 -13.62 12.26 -0.15
C LEU A 121 -13.11 13.46 0.66
N ALA A 122 -13.53 14.68 0.31
CA ALA A 122 -13.26 15.89 1.07
C ALA A 122 -13.74 15.77 2.52
N ALA A 123 -15.01 15.40 2.74
CA ALA A 123 -15.59 15.26 4.07
C ALA A 123 -14.88 14.20 4.94
N ARG A 124 -14.41 13.10 4.33
CA ARG A 124 -13.67 12.05 5.04
C ARG A 124 -12.20 12.41 5.30
N SER A 125 -11.59 13.22 4.45
CA SER A 125 -10.14 13.48 4.48
C SER A 125 -9.65 14.14 5.77
N GLU A 126 -10.41 15.06 6.36
CA GLU A 126 -10.03 15.74 7.60
C GLU A 126 -9.93 14.75 8.77
N ARG A 127 -10.83 13.76 8.81
CA ARG A 127 -10.79 12.68 9.82
C ARG A 127 -9.51 11.86 9.75
N PHE A 128 -8.93 11.73 8.55
CA PHE A 128 -7.68 11.01 8.31
C PHE A 128 -6.46 11.93 8.18
N GLY A 129 -6.59 13.20 8.58
CA GLY A 129 -5.50 14.17 8.61
C GLY A 129 -5.15 14.81 7.26
N LEU A 130 -5.73 14.37 6.15
CA LEU A 130 -5.42 14.92 4.82
C LEU A 130 -6.16 16.24 4.56
N ARG A 131 -5.51 17.11 3.78
CA ARG A 131 -6.03 18.45 3.44
C ARG A 131 -6.09 18.59 1.92
N LEU A 132 -7.09 17.95 1.30
CA LEU A 132 -7.17 17.73 -0.15
C LEU A 132 -7.14 18.99 -1.02
N SER A 133 -7.34 20.18 -0.44
CA SER A 133 -7.12 21.47 -1.11
C SER A 133 -5.65 21.73 -1.48
N ARG A 134 -4.69 20.99 -0.91
CA ARG A 134 -3.26 21.12 -1.18
C ARG A 134 -2.78 20.07 -2.18
N ALA A 135 -1.61 20.33 -2.77
CA ALA A 135 -0.89 19.32 -3.52
C ALA A 135 -0.30 18.27 -2.57
N HIS A 136 -0.35 17.01 -3.00
CA HIS A 136 0.24 15.88 -2.30
C HIS A 136 1.08 15.06 -3.28
N ALA A 137 2.09 14.40 -2.74
CA ALA A 137 2.87 13.40 -3.44
C ALA A 137 2.72 12.06 -2.72
N VAL A 138 2.89 10.99 -3.49
CA VAL A 138 2.78 9.60 -3.04
C VAL A 138 4.12 8.91 -3.28
N ALA A 139 4.64 8.28 -2.24
CA ALA A 139 5.74 7.35 -2.34
C ALA A 139 5.23 5.92 -2.23
N VAL A 140 5.72 5.05 -3.09
CA VAL A 140 5.44 3.61 -3.06
C VAL A 140 6.76 2.88 -2.88
N VAL A 141 6.78 1.91 -1.98
CA VAL A 141 7.93 1.05 -1.76
C VAL A 141 7.57 -0.39 -2.10
N GLU A 142 8.39 -0.98 -2.96
CA GLU A 142 8.35 -2.39 -3.31
C GLU A 142 9.55 -3.10 -2.66
N GLY A 143 9.23 -4.12 -1.85
CA GLY A 143 10.23 -4.94 -1.16
C GLY A 143 10.52 -6.24 -1.88
N PRO A 144 11.47 -7.05 -1.35
CA PRO A 144 11.75 -8.39 -1.87
C PRO A 144 10.56 -9.36 -1.72
N GLU A 145 9.70 -9.11 -0.73
CA GLU A 145 8.46 -9.86 -0.49
C GLU A 145 7.26 -8.92 -0.49
N LYS A 146 6.07 -9.48 -0.68
CA LYS A 146 4.82 -8.72 -0.58
C LYS A 146 4.48 -8.48 0.89
N TYR A 147 4.10 -7.25 1.20
CA TYR A 147 3.71 -6.83 2.55
C TYR A 147 2.19 -6.86 2.79
N ASP A 148 1.80 -7.14 4.02
CA ASP A 148 0.48 -6.91 4.62
C ASP A 148 0.59 -5.91 5.81
N GLU A 149 -0.54 -5.34 6.25
CA GLU A 149 -0.66 -4.46 7.41
C GLU A 149 -0.21 -5.15 8.72
N THR A 150 -0.20 -6.48 8.77
CA THR A 150 0.21 -7.25 9.95
C THR A 150 1.70 -7.50 10.06
N ASP A 151 2.45 -7.25 8.98
CA ASP A 151 3.86 -7.60 8.92
C ASP A 151 4.74 -6.68 9.79
N PRO A 152 5.85 -7.21 10.35
CA PRO A 152 6.71 -6.44 11.23
C PRO A 152 7.37 -5.25 10.53
N VAL A 153 7.74 -5.39 9.26
CA VAL A 153 8.45 -4.34 8.50
C VAL A 153 7.57 -3.10 8.28
N PRO A 154 6.36 -3.19 7.70
CA PRO A 154 5.46 -2.03 7.60
C PRO A 154 5.14 -1.39 8.95
N ARG A 155 4.97 -2.19 10.02
CA ARG A 155 4.72 -1.67 11.37
C ARG A 155 5.89 -0.87 11.91
N GLN A 156 7.12 -1.40 11.82
CA GLN A 156 8.32 -0.70 12.23
C GLN A 156 8.49 0.61 11.45
N VAL A 157 8.34 0.56 10.12
CA VAL A 157 8.46 1.76 9.27
C VAL A 157 7.39 2.79 9.63
N ALA A 158 6.15 2.36 9.90
CA ALA A 158 5.07 3.26 10.33
C ALA A 158 5.39 3.92 11.67
N ASP A 159 5.79 3.15 12.68
CA ASP A 159 6.08 3.63 14.03
C ASP A 159 7.22 4.68 14.00
N GLU A 160 8.31 4.38 13.29
CA GLU A 160 9.44 5.31 13.13
C GLU A 160 9.05 6.57 12.34
N LEU A 161 8.26 6.42 11.27
CA LEU A 161 7.78 7.54 10.46
C LEU A 161 6.88 8.47 11.28
N PHE A 162 5.94 7.92 12.04
CA PHE A 162 5.03 8.71 12.88
C PHE A 162 5.74 9.35 14.07
N ALA A 163 6.71 8.67 14.70
CA ALA A 163 7.52 9.24 15.77
C ALA A 163 8.39 10.43 15.29
N ARG A 164 8.92 10.37 14.07
CA ARG A 164 9.75 11.45 13.51
C ARG A 164 8.95 12.68 13.09
N PHE A 165 7.75 12.45 12.56
CA PHE A 165 6.90 13.45 11.92
C PHE A 165 5.56 13.63 12.64
N GLU A 166 5.58 13.51 13.97
CA GLU A 166 4.40 13.74 14.81
C GLU A 166 3.69 15.05 14.41
N ASN A 167 2.36 15.01 14.31
CA ASN A 167 1.49 16.11 13.88
C ASN A 167 1.56 16.52 12.40
N ARG A 168 2.35 15.84 11.57
CA ARG A 168 2.26 16.02 10.11
C ARG A 168 1.07 15.25 9.55
N ARG A 169 0.46 15.83 8.52
CA ARG A 169 -0.74 15.36 7.83
C ARG A 169 -0.40 14.27 6.81
N ILE A 170 0.23 13.20 7.30
CA ILE A 170 0.76 12.10 6.49
C ILE A 170 -0.16 10.88 6.63
N LEU A 171 -0.28 10.10 5.55
CA LEU A 171 -1.01 8.85 5.56
C LEU A 171 -0.09 7.71 5.14
N PHE A 172 -0.07 6.65 5.94
CA PHE A 172 0.65 5.42 5.66
C PHE A 172 -0.33 4.25 5.54
N THR A 173 -0.09 3.37 4.58
CA THR A 173 -0.84 2.12 4.39
C THR A 173 0.02 1.07 3.70
N THR A 174 -0.47 -0.17 3.69
CA THR A 174 -0.02 -1.22 2.77
C THR A 174 -1.09 -1.45 1.70
N LYS A 175 -0.69 -1.62 0.44
CA LYS A 175 -1.60 -1.89 -0.69
C LYS A 175 -0.91 -2.77 -1.74
N ASP A 176 -1.59 -3.82 -2.18
CA ASP A 176 -1.11 -4.75 -3.23
C ASP A 176 0.30 -5.32 -2.99
N GLY A 177 0.66 -5.55 -1.72
CA GLY A 177 2.00 -6.04 -1.34
C GLY A 177 3.05 -4.95 -1.18
N ARG A 178 2.69 -3.66 -1.29
CA ARG A 178 3.60 -2.52 -1.26
C ARG A 178 3.25 -1.56 -0.13
N MET A 179 4.26 -0.89 0.42
CA MET A 179 4.02 0.19 1.38
C MET A 179 3.79 1.49 0.64
N VAL A 180 2.80 2.27 1.08
CA VAL A 180 2.39 3.53 0.44
C VAL A 180 2.36 4.63 1.49
N CYS A 181 3.03 5.74 1.19
CA CYS A 181 3.03 6.94 2.01
C CYS A 181 2.53 8.13 1.18
N ILE A 182 1.58 8.88 1.73
CA ILE A 182 1.01 10.10 1.14
C ILE A 182 1.41 11.26 2.03
N ALA A 183 2.05 12.28 1.46
CA ALA A 183 2.46 13.47 2.17
C ALA A 183 2.12 14.75 1.38
N PRO A 184 1.90 15.88 2.06
CA PRO A 184 1.82 17.19 1.43
C PRO A 184 3.06 17.51 0.58
N ALA A 185 2.87 18.24 -0.51
CA ALA A 185 3.94 18.59 -1.47
C ALA A 185 5.09 19.40 -0.86
N ASP A 186 4.82 20.17 0.19
CA ASP A 186 5.81 20.96 0.94
C ASP A 186 6.62 20.10 1.94
N GLN A 187 6.39 18.78 1.97
CA GLN A 187 6.98 17.82 2.91
C GLN A 187 7.68 16.66 2.18
N ASP A 188 8.45 16.95 1.13
CA ASP A 188 9.24 15.94 0.38
C ASP A 188 10.25 15.18 1.26
N ASP A 189 10.66 15.79 2.39
CA ASP A 189 11.49 15.17 3.42
C ASP A 189 10.84 13.93 4.04
N VAL A 190 9.50 13.91 4.18
CA VAL A 190 8.74 12.76 4.69
C VAL A 190 8.89 11.57 3.75
N LEU A 191 8.65 11.78 2.45
CA LEU A 191 8.67 10.70 1.46
C LEU A 191 10.08 10.15 1.26
N THR A 192 11.08 11.04 1.26
CA THR A 192 12.49 10.65 1.21
C THR A 192 12.91 9.87 2.46
N HIS A 193 12.43 10.27 3.64
CA HIS A 193 12.71 9.54 4.89
C HIS A 193 12.01 8.18 4.92
N PHE A 194 10.74 8.12 4.51
CA PHE A 194 9.99 6.88 4.36
C PHE A 194 10.72 5.86 3.47
N ALA A 195 11.23 6.29 2.31
CA ALA A 195 12.03 5.45 1.43
C ALA A 195 13.31 4.93 2.12
N LYS A 196 14.01 5.79 2.88
CA LYS A 196 15.20 5.40 3.64
C LYS A 196 14.90 4.39 4.74
N LEU A 197 13.81 4.56 5.49
CA LEU A 197 13.38 3.62 6.53
C LEU A 197 13.11 2.24 5.94
N ALA A 198 12.37 2.19 4.82
CA ALA A 198 12.06 0.93 4.17
C ALA A 198 13.31 0.24 3.59
N TYR A 199 14.25 1.01 3.02
CA TYR A 199 15.54 0.47 2.59
C TYR A 199 16.35 -0.05 3.77
N ALA A 200 16.41 0.69 4.89
CA ALA A 200 17.13 0.27 6.09
C ALA A 200 16.55 -1.01 6.72
N ALA A 201 15.23 -1.19 6.69
CA ALA A 201 14.56 -2.36 7.24
C ALA A 201 14.72 -3.64 6.38
N THR A 202 15.01 -3.49 5.08
CA THR A 202 14.98 -4.61 4.12
C THR A 202 16.30 -4.88 3.39
N GLY A 203 17.16 -3.86 3.27
CA GLY A 203 18.41 -3.87 2.50
C GLY A 203 18.24 -3.92 0.97
N GLN A 204 17.03 -4.16 0.47
CA GLN A 204 16.76 -4.44 -0.95
C GLN A 204 15.50 -3.77 -1.49
N ALA A 205 14.72 -3.05 -0.66
CA ALA A 205 13.53 -2.38 -1.14
C ALA A 205 13.86 -1.23 -2.09
N GLN A 206 13.03 -1.06 -3.12
CA GLN A 206 13.09 0.09 -4.02
C GLN A 206 11.88 0.99 -3.81
N ALA A 207 12.12 2.28 -3.69
CA ALA A 207 11.09 3.29 -3.51
C ALA A 207 10.92 4.13 -4.77
N ALA A 208 9.69 4.52 -5.09
CA ALA A 208 9.41 5.52 -6.11
C ALA A 208 8.51 6.63 -5.56
N ILE A 209 8.85 7.88 -5.88
CA ILE A 209 8.12 9.06 -5.47
C ILE A 209 7.46 9.70 -6.70
N GLY A 210 6.13 9.73 -6.70
CA GLY A 210 5.34 10.43 -7.72
C GLY A 210 5.42 11.94 -7.58
N ARG A 211 5.04 12.68 -8.62
CA ARG A 211 5.11 14.14 -8.57
C ARG A 211 3.99 14.70 -7.69
N PRO A 212 4.22 15.86 -7.06
CA PRO A 212 3.16 16.59 -6.36
C PRO A 212 2.00 16.95 -7.30
N ARG A 213 0.78 16.60 -6.90
CA ARG A 213 -0.45 16.89 -7.66
C ARG A 213 -1.54 17.47 -6.74
N PRO A 214 -2.30 18.48 -7.20
CA PRO A 214 -3.39 19.07 -6.42
C PRO A 214 -4.65 18.18 -6.42
N GLY A 215 -5.44 18.27 -5.35
CA GLY A 215 -6.76 17.65 -5.28
C GLY A 215 -6.73 16.14 -5.03
N THR A 216 -7.93 15.55 -4.91
CA THR A 216 -8.14 14.11 -4.69
C THR A 216 -7.63 13.28 -5.85
N ILE A 217 -7.99 13.67 -7.07
CA ILE A 217 -7.56 13.00 -8.32
C ILE A 217 -6.04 13.07 -8.45
N GLY A 218 -5.42 14.15 -7.96
CA GLY A 218 -3.98 14.32 -7.98
C GLY A 218 -3.22 13.24 -7.20
N ILE A 219 -3.75 12.81 -6.05
CA ILE A 219 -3.12 11.76 -5.25
C ILE A 219 -3.08 10.44 -6.03
N GLY A 220 -4.17 10.07 -6.70
CA GLY A 220 -4.20 8.90 -7.57
C GLY A 220 -3.18 9.00 -8.71
N HIS A 221 -3.09 10.15 -9.38
CA HIS A 221 -2.06 10.35 -10.41
C HIS A 221 -0.63 10.26 -9.87
N SER A 222 -0.35 10.82 -8.70
CA SER A 222 0.96 10.67 -8.07
C SER A 222 1.26 9.21 -7.70
N TYR A 223 0.25 8.46 -7.28
CA TYR A 223 0.38 7.02 -7.00
C TYR A 223 0.69 6.24 -8.28
N GLU A 224 -0.06 6.45 -9.36
CA GLU A 224 0.19 5.84 -10.67
C GLU A 224 1.58 6.18 -11.21
N GLU A 225 2.03 7.43 -11.04
CA GLU A 225 3.38 7.85 -11.43
C GLU A 225 4.48 7.10 -10.66
N ALA A 226 4.30 6.86 -9.36
CA ALA A 226 5.23 6.06 -8.56
C ALA A 226 5.24 4.58 -9.00
N LEU A 227 4.07 4.00 -9.25
CA LEU A 227 3.98 2.63 -9.77
C LEU A 227 4.65 2.47 -11.14
N ASN A 228 4.41 3.42 -12.05
CA ASN A 228 5.04 3.44 -13.37
C ASN A 228 6.56 3.58 -13.26
N ALA A 229 7.06 4.36 -12.30
CA ALA A 229 8.50 4.48 -12.07
C ALA A 229 9.13 3.16 -11.60
N LEU A 230 8.47 2.39 -10.72
CA LEU A 230 8.93 1.05 -10.33
C LEU A 230 8.92 0.06 -11.51
N ASP A 231 7.85 0.04 -12.31
CA ASP A 231 7.77 -0.81 -13.51
C ASP A 231 8.85 -0.45 -14.55
N VAL A 232 9.09 0.84 -14.77
CA VAL A 232 10.19 1.32 -15.62
C VAL A 232 11.53 0.88 -15.07
N ALA A 233 11.77 1.03 -13.76
CA ALA A 233 13.03 0.62 -13.14
C ALA A 233 13.29 -0.88 -13.32
N GLN A 234 12.26 -1.72 -13.14
CA GLN A 234 12.37 -3.15 -13.39
C GLN A 234 12.74 -3.46 -14.86
N ARG A 235 12.05 -2.83 -15.83
CA ARG A 235 12.32 -3.07 -17.27
C ARG A 235 13.65 -2.49 -17.74
N MET A 236 14.09 -1.42 -17.10
CA MET A 236 15.31 -0.69 -17.43
C MET A 236 16.52 -1.11 -16.58
N GLY A 237 16.35 -2.01 -15.62
CA GLY A 237 17.43 -2.43 -14.71
C GLY A 237 18.02 -1.25 -13.94
N LEU A 238 17.15 -0.36 -13.47
CA LEU A 238 17.53 0.77 -12.62
C LEU A 238 17.58 0.28 -11.18
N ASP A 239 18.77 0.31 -10.58
CA ASP A 239 19.04 -0.24 -9.24
C ASP A 239 19.08 0.85 -8.16
N GLU A 240 18.73 2.09 -8.50
CA GLU A 240 18.67 3.18 -7.53
C GLU A 240 17.62 2.86 -6.45
N PRO A 241 17.96 2.99 -5.15
CA PRO A 241 17.03 2.65 -4.07
C PRO A 241 15.82 3.60 -4.00
N VAL A 242 15.97 4.81 -4.54
CA VAL A 242 14.91 5.82 -4.57
C VAL A 242 14.84 6.42 -5.96
N LEU A 243 13.69 6.28 -6.60
CA LEU A 243 13.35 6.78 -7.92
C LEU A 243 12.41 7.99 -7.77
N ARG A 244 12.61 9.02 -8.59
CA ARG A 244 11.67 10.12 -8.71
C ARG A 244 10.99 10.04 -10.06
N ALA A 245 9.65 9.98 -10.07
CA ALA A 245 8.89 9.93 -11.32
C ALA A 245 9.16 11.14 -12.23
N ALA A 246 9.53 12.28 -11.65
CA ALA A 246 9.94 13.48 -12.38
C ALA A 246 11.19 13.29 -13.25
N GLU A 247 12.09 12.37 -12.88
CA GLU A 247 13.34 12.08 -13.59
C GLU A 247 13.13 11.04 -14.70
N LEU A 248 12.03 10.29 -14.65
CA LEU A 248 11.70 9.20 -15.57
C LEU A 248 10.63 9.58 -16.60
N LEU A 249 10.31 10.87 -16.76
CA LEU A 249 9.19 11.32 -17.61
C LEU A 249 9.32 11.00 -19.10
N VAL A 250 10.53 10.70 -19.58
CA VAL A 250 10.75 10.28 -20.98
C VAL A 250 10.03 8.97 -21.30
N PHE A 251 10.00 8.01 -20.36
CA PHE A 251 9.41 6.70 -20.57
C PHE A 251 7.88 6.71 -20.75
N PRO A 252 7.07 7.37 -19.89
CA PRO A 252 5.63 7.48 -20.13
C PRO A 252 5.30 8.33 -21.35
N VAL A 253 6.16 9.28 -21.74
CA VAL A 253 5.99 10.01 -23.02
C VAL A 253 6.16 9.06 -24.19
N LEU A 254 7.21 8.22 -24.20
CA LEU A 254 7.44 7.22 -25.25
C LEU A 254 6.34 6.14 -25.27
N ALA A 255 5.83 5.73 -24.12
CA ALA A 255 4.82 4.68 -24.00
C ALA A 255 3.38 5.17 -24.22
N ARG A 256 3.17 6.49 -24.43
CA ARG A 256 1.84 7.08 -24.54
C ARG A 256 1.04 6.56 -25.72
N ASP A 257 1.71 6.39 -26.87
CA ASP A 257 1.15 5.71 -28.04
C ASP A 257 1.77 4.32 -28.15
N ARG A 258 1.15 3.35 -27.47
CA ARG A 258 1.63 1.97 -27.44
C ARG A 258 1.70 1.35 -28.84
N GLN A 259 0.76 1.69 -29.73
CA GLN A 259 0.73 1.11 -31.08
C GLN A 259 1.89 1.67 -31.92
N ALA A 260 2.11 2.99 -31.88
CA ALA A 260 3.26 3.59 -32.53
C ALA A 260 4.59 3.05 -31.98
N LEU A 261 4.68 2.80 -30.67
CA LEU A 261 5.87 2.19 -30.07
C LEU A 261 6.08 0.75 -30.56
N VAL A 262 5.02 -0.06 -30.64
CA VAL A 262 5.07 -1.42 -31.19
C VAL A 262 5.54 -1.41 -32.65
N ASP A 263 5.01 -0.51 -33.47
CA ASP A 263 5.37 -0.38 -34.87
C ASP A 263 6.82 0.09 -35.05
N LEU A 264 7.28 1.04 -34.23
CA LEU A 264 8.67 1.46 -34.19
C LEU A 264 9.61 0.28 -33.88
N VAL A 265 9.31 -0.50 -32.83
CA VAL A 265 10.11 -1.66 -32.43
C VAL A 265 10.13 -2.70 -33.54
N ARG A 266 8.95 -3.06 -34.07
CA ARG A 266 8.80 -4.06 -35.13
C ARG A 266 9.58 -3.68 -36.39
N ASN A 267 9.48 -2.44 -36.84
CA ASN A 267 10.10 -2.00 -38.09
C ASN A 267 11.61 -1.75 -37.95
N THR A 268 12.08 -1.35 -36.75
CA THR A 268 13.48 -0.96 -36.56
C THR A 268 14.35 -2.12 -36.06
N VAL A 269 13.90 -2.84 -35.02
CA VAL A 269 14.69 -3.91 -34.38
C VAL A 269 14.07 -5.30 -34.55
N GLY A 270 12.82 -5.40 -35.01
CA GLY A 270 12.19 -6.68 -35.35
C GLY A 270 13.01 -7.58 -36.28
N PRO A 271 13.70 -7.07 -37.32
CA PRO A 271 14.56 -7.89 -38.18
C PRO A 271 15.67 -8.64 -37.45
N LEU A 272 16.04 -8.24 -36.22
CA LEU A 272 17.02 -8.95 -35.39
C LEU A 272 16.58 -10.37 -35.03
N GLU A 273 15.29 -10.70 -35.13
CA GLU A 273 14.78 -12.08 -34.94
C GLU A 273 15.39 -13.07 -35.94
N GLN A 274 15.82 -12.59 -37.11
CA GLN A 274 16.48 -13.40 -38.15
C GLN A 274 17.93 -13.76 -37.79
N ALA A 275 18.49 -13.17 -36.71
CA ALA A 275 19.82 -13.53 -36.24
C ALA A 275 19.85 -14.95 -35.66
N ARG A 276 20.99 -15.63 -35.82
CA ARG A 276 21.21 -16.92 -35.18
C ARG A 276 21.19 -16.74 -33.65
N GLY A 277 20.25 -17.41 -32.98
CA GLY A 277 20.00 -17.23 -31.54
C GLY A 277 18.93 -16.18 -31.20
N GLY A 278 18.21 -15.67 -32.20
CA GLY A 278 17.12 -14.70 -32.02
C GLY A 278 17.62 -13.27 -31.79
N ALA A 279 16.69 -12.36 -31.51
CA ALA A 279 16.98 -10.93 -31.38
C ALA A 279 17.79 -10.56 -30.12
N ARG A 280 17.65 -11.34 -29.03
CA ARG A 280 18.18 -10.98 -27.69
C ARG A 280 19.67 -10.61 -27.69
N PRO A 281 20.60 -11.42 -28.22
CA PRO A 281 22.03 -11.11 -28.11
C PRO A 281 22.44 -9.80 -28.82
N LEU A 282 21.75 -9.46 -29.91
CA LEU A 282 21.99 -8.22 -30.66
C LEU A 282 21.34 -7.02 -29.98
N LEU A 283 20.17 -7.18 -29.36
CA LEU A 283 19.58 -6.15 -28.50
C LEU A 283 20.43 -5.86 -27.27
N ASP A 284 20.97 -6.88 -26.61
CA ASP A 284 21.88 -6.72 -25.46
C ASP A 284 23.14 -5.95 -25.90
N THR A 285 23.61 -6.24 -27.12
CA THR A 285 24.75 -5.52 -27.72
C THR A 285 24.42 -4.05 -27.94
N LEU A 286 23.24 -3.73 -28.51
CA LEU A 286 22.80 -2.33 -28.70
C LEU A 286 22.60 -1.59 -27.38
N THR A 287 21.97 -2.24 -26.39
CA THR A 287 21.74 -1.68 -25.06
C THR A 287 23.08 -1.30 -24.42
N ALA A 288 24.02 -2.25 -24.33
CA ALA A 288 25.34 -1.98 -23.79
C ALA A 288 26.13 -0.95 -24.61
N TYR A 289 25.91 -0.89 -25.93
CA TYR A 289 26.55 0.10 -26.80
C TYR A 289 26.06 1.52 -26.49
N PHE A 290 24.76 1.72 -26.40
CA PHE A 290 24.16 3.02 -26.08
C PHE A 290 24.46 3.45 -24.63
N ASP A 291 24.37 2.53 -23.66
CA ASP A 291 24.69 2.80 -22.24
C ASP A 291 26.18 3.11 -22.01
N SER A 292 27.04 2.81 -22.99
CA SER A 292 28.47 3.15 -22.96
C SER A 292 28.78 4.43 -23.74
N GLY A 293 27.77 5.23 -24.09
CA GLY A 293 27.93 6.44 -24.89
C GLY A 293 28.41 6.17 -26.32
N CYS A 294 28.03 5.02 -26.90
CA CYS A 294 28.47 4.56 -28.22
C CYS A 294 29.99 4.32 -28.34
N VAL A 295 30.69 4.08 -27.23
CA VAL A 295 32.14 3.83 -27.22
C VAL A 295 32.42 2.32 -27.32
N ALA A 296 32.83 1.85 -28.51
CA ALA A 296 33.04 0.44 -28.80
C ALA A 296 33.99 -0.27 -27.81
N ALA A 297 35.10 0.37 -27.41
CA ALA A 297 36.04 -0.23 -26.47
C ALA A 297 35.43 -0.45 -25.07
N VAL A 298 34.59 0.46 -24.60
CA VAL A 298 33.91 0.36 -23.30
C VAL A 298 32.84 -0.73 -23.36
N THR A 299 32.04 -0.74 -24.43
CA THR A 299 31.02 -1.76 -24.66
C THR A 299 31.61 -3.17 -24.76
N ALA A 300 32.71 -3.33 -25.50
CA ALA A 300 33.35 -4.63 -25.66
C ALA A 300 33.84 -5.17 -24.31
N ARG A 301 34.44 -4.33 -23.47
CA ARG A 301 34.83 -4.70 -22.09
C ARG A 301 33.63 -5.09 -21.24
N ARG A 302 32.54 -4.31 -21.26
CA ARG A 302 31.31 -4.62 -20.51
C ARG A 302 30.69 -5.96 -20.93
N LEU A 303 30.72 -6.29 -22.22
CA LEU A 303 30.20 -7.54 -22.75
C LEU A 303 31.21 -8.71 -22.72
N SER A 304 32.40 -8.51 -22.16
CA SER A 304 33.50 -9.50 -22.19
C SER A 304 33.85 -9.98 -23.62
N LEU A 305 33.85 -9.07 -24.59
CA LEU A 305 34.18 -9.31 -25.99
C LEU A 305 35.47 -8.58 -26.40
N SER A 306 36.08 -9.04 -27.50
CA SER A 306 37.07 -8.22 -28.21
C SER A 306 36.38 -7.08 -28.97
N VAL A 307 37.08 -5.97 -29.19
CA VAL A 307 36.54 -4.85 -29.98
C VAL A 307 36.14 -5.31 -31.39
N ARG A 308 36.94 -6.18 -32.01
CA ARG A 308 36.63 -6.76 -33.33
C ARG A 308 35.33 -7.57 -33.32
N ALA A 309 35.10 -8.37 -32.28
CA ALA A 309 33.86 -9.13 -32.14
C ALA A 309 32.64 -8.21 -31.94
N LEU A 310 32.80 -7.11 -31.20
CA LEU A 310 31.75 -6.10 -31.08
C LEU A 310 31.47 -5.43 -32.43
N THR A 311 32.49 -4.96 -33.14
CA THR A 311 32.32 -4.34 -34.47
C THR A 311 31.60 -5.27 -35.44
N TYR A 312 31.93 -6.56 -35.43
CA TYR A 312 31.22 -7.56 -36.22
C TYR A 312 29.74 -7.68 -35.84
N ARG A 313 29.39 -7.62 -34.54
CA ARG A 313 27.99 -7.62 -34.12
C ARG A 313 27.24 -6.36 -34.55
N LEU A 314 27.87 -5.18 -34.47
CA LEU A 314 27.27 -3.92 -34.93
C LEU A 314 27.06 -3.92 -36.46
N ASP A 315 28.01 -4.42 -37.23
CA ASP A 315 27.88 -4.62 -38.67
C ASP A 315 26.76 -5.61 -39.03
N ARG A 316 26.63 -6.69 -38.24
CA ARG A 316 25.53 -7.63 -38.39
C ARG A 316 24.17 -6.99 -38.10
N ILE A 317 24.07 -6.14 -37.07
CA ILE A 317 22.86 -5.36 -36.77
C ILE A 317 22.53 -4.45 -37.95
N HIS A 318 23.52 -3.74 -38.50
CA HIS A 318 23.33 -2.90 -39.68
C HIS A 318 22.80 -3.70 -40.87
N THR A 319 23.41 -4.85 -41.16
CA THR A 319 22.99 -5.74 -42.25
C THR A 319 21.54 -6.21 -42.10
N LEU A 320 21.11 -6.52 -40.87
CA LEU A 320 19.75 -7.04 -40.60
C LEU A 320 18.69 -5.94 -40.59
N THR A 321 19.01 -4.77 -40.03
CA THR A 321 18.03 -3.70 -39.77
C THR A 321 18.06 -2.60 -40.83
N GLY A 322 19.10 -2.55 -41.67
CA GLY A 322 19.39 -1.42 -42.56
C GLY A 322 19.87 -0.15 -41.84
N SER A 323 19.86 -0.14 -40.49
CA SER A 323 20.22 1.02 -39.66
C SER A 323 21.60 0.82 -39.06
N ASP A 324 22.54 1.72 -39.35
CA ASP A 324 23.90 1.67 -38.81
C ASP A 324 23.95 2.24 -37.38
N PRO A 325 24.24 1.44 -36.33
CA PRO A 325 24.35 1.94 -34.96
C PRO A 325 25.48 2.96 -34.76
N THR A 326 26.42 3.03 -35.69
CA THR A 326 27.56 3.96 -35.66
C THR A 326 27.32 5.22 -36.50
N ASP A 327 26.18 5.34 -37.18
CA ASP A 327 25.79 6.56 -37.88
C ASP A 327 24.87 7.44 -36.99
N PRO A 328 25.23 8.69 -36.67
CA PRO A 328 24.40 9.57 -35.85
C PRO A 328 22.95 9.74 -36.36
N GLY A 329 22.72 9.70 -37.68
CA GLY A 329 21.40 9.83 -38.27
C GLY A 329 20.48 8.65 -37.97
N HIS A 330 21.01 7.43 -37.98
CA HIS A 330 20.27 6.21 -37.65
C HIS A 330 20.17 5.95 -36.14
N ARG A 331 21.18 6.38 -35.38
CA ARG A 331 21.33 6.08 -33.94
C ARG A 331 20.11 6.41 -33.11
N TYR A 332 19.53 7.60 -33.28
CA TYR A 332 18.41 8.04 -32.43
C TYR A 332 17.18 7.12 -32.54
N THR A 333 16.79 6.79 -33.78
CA THR A 333 15.69 5.87 -34.05
C THR A 333 15.97 4.49 -33.47
N LEU A 334 17.19 3.98 -33.68
CA LEU A 334 17.60 2.66 -33.19
C LEU A 334 17.62 2.59 -31.65
N GLN A 335 18.15 3.62 -30.99
CA GLN A 335 18.17 3.71 -29.53
C GLN A 335 16.75 3.81 -28.96
N THR A 336 15.88 4.61 -29.58
CA THR A 336 14.48 4.73 -29.18
C THR A 336 13.74 3.41 -29.35
N ALA A 337 13.99 2.68 -30.44
CA ALA A 337 13.42 1.34 -30.65
C ALA A 337 13.95 0.31 -29.63
N VAL A 338 15.22 0.39 -29.21
CA VAL A 338 15.77 -0.48 -28.15
C VAL A 338 15.13 -0.16 -26.80
N ILE A 339 14.96 1.11 -26.45
CA ILE A 339 14.23 1.52 -25.23
C ILE A 339 12.78 1.02 -25.32
N GLY A 340 12.12 1.19 -26.47
CA GLY A 340 10.77 0.68 -26.72
C GLY A 340 10.66 -0.84 -26.56
N ALA A 341 11.63 -1.59 -27.08
CA ALA A 341 11.69 -3.04 -26.93
C ALA A 341 11.74 -3.45 -25.46
N ARG A 342 12.57 -2.78 -24.65
CA ARG A 342 12.66 -3.02 -23.20
C ARG A 342 11.36 -2.65 -22.49
N LEU A 343 10.75 -1.50 -22.82
CA LEU A 343 9.45 -1.10 -22.29
C LEU A 343 8.34 -2.10 -22.65
N LEU A 344 8.41 -2.76 -23.81
CA LEU A 344 7.43 -3.76 -24.23
C LEU A 344 7.75 -5.18 -23.76
N ASP A 345 8.88 -5.39 -23.06
CA ASP A 345 9.44 -6.70 -22.70
C ASP A 345 9.64 -7.62 -23.93
N TRP A 346 10.00 -7.04 -25.07
CA TRP A 346 10.36 -7.78 -26.28
C TRP A 346 11.86 -8.12 -26.28
N PRO A 347 12.30 -9.32 -26.72
CA PRO A 347 11.53 -10.39 -27.36
C PRO A 347 10.91 -11.43 -26.40
N THR A 348 10.90 -11.21 -25.08
CA THR A 348 10.28 -12.17 -24.12
C THR A 348 8.78 -12.31 -24.40
N ARG A 349 8.11 -11.16 -24.60
CA ARG A 349 6.72 -11.07 -24.98
C ARG A 349 6.63 -10.71 -26.46
N PRO A 350 5.87 -11.48 -27.25
CA PRO A 350 5.66 -11.15 -28.65
C PRO A 350 4.90 -9.83 -28.80
N LEU A 351 5.22 -9.09 -29.87
CA LEU A 351 4.54 -7.84 -30.20
C LEU A 351 3.13 -8.13 -30.73
N HIS A 352 2.13 -8.15 -29.86
CA HIS A 352 0.73 -8.26 -30.30
C HIS A 352 0.25 -6.95 -30.92
N THR A 353 -0.24 -7.01 -32.16
CA THR A 353 -1.07 -5.96 -32.76
C THR A 353 -2.46 -6.03 -32.15
N ALA A 354 -2.99 -4.90 -31.69
CA ALA A 354 -4.43 -4.77 -31.45
C ALA A 354 -5.14 -4.90 -32.80
N GLY A 355 -5.60 -6.11 -33.14
CA GLY A 355 -6.18 -6.37 -34.46
C GLY A 355 -6.60 -7.81 -34.78
N THR A 356 -6.42 -8.76 -33.86
CA THR A 356 -6.96 -10.12 -34.03
C THR A 356 -7.33 -10.67 -32.65
N SER A 357 -8.55 -10.39 -32.22
CA SER A 357 -9.21 -11.27 -31.25
C SER A 357 -9.70 -12.53 -31.98
N PRO A 358 -9.63 -13.71 -31.33
CA PRO A 358 -10.19 -14.95 -31.87
C PRO A 358 -11.71 -14.93 -32.00
#